data_AF-W3V9S0-F1
#
_entry.id   AF-W3V9S0-F1
#
_cell.length_a   1.000
_cell.length_b   1.000
_cell.length_c   1.000
_cell.angle_alpha   90.00
_cell.angle_beta   90.00
_cell.angle_gamma   90.00
#
_symmetry.space_group_name_H-M   'P 1'
#
loop_
_entity.id
_entity.type
_entity.pdbx_description
1 polymer ?
#
loop_
_entity_poly.entity_id
_entity_poly.type
_entity_poly.pdbx_seq_one_letter_code
_entity_poly.pdbx_strand_id
1 'polypeptide(L)'
;MKKIAVILGTRPEAIKYGPVINALKKDFRFKVIVISTGQHKEMLDDALAVFDIRPDYNLQVMQLGQTLAAALSGFHHHIPSDPH
;
A
#
# COMPACT_ATOMS: atom_id res chain seq x y z
N MET A 1 14.01 -3.64 -13.39
CA MET A 1 13.35 -3.90 -12.08
C MET A 1 11.91 -3.44 -12.18
N LYS A 2 10.91 -4.31 -11.99
CA LYS A 2 9.49 -3.94 -12.13
C LYS A 2 8.94 -3.42 -10.79
N LYS A 3 8.22 -2.30 -10.80
CA LYS A 3 7.57 -1.76 -9.59
C LYS A 3 6.18 -2.40 -9.44
N ILE A 4 5.86 -2.90 -8.25
CA ILE A 4 4.54 -3.45 -7.91
C ILE A 4 3.99 -2.65 -6.75
N ALA A 5 2.84 -2.01 -6.94
CA ALA A 5 2.10 -1.35 -5.89
C ALA A 5 1.01 -2.29 -5.36
N VAL A 6 0.96 -2.48 -4.05
CA VAL A 6 -0.05 -3.27 -3.35
C VAL A 6 -0.85 -2.33 -2.46
N ILE A 7 -2.13 -2.14 -2.79
CA ILE A 7 -3.02 -1.21 -2.10
C ILE A 7 -3.98 -2.02 -1.22
N LEU A 8 -4.05 -1.68 0.06
CA LEU A 8 -4.84 -2.39 1.08
C LEU A 8 -5.61 -1.37 1.92
N GLY A 9 -6.85 -1.67 2.30
CA GLY A 9 -7.66 -0.80 3.15
C GLY A 9 -8.18 -1.43 4.42
N THR A 10 -8.17 -2.76 4.51
CA THR A 10 -8.84 -3.48 5.59
C THR A 10 -7.99 -4.61 6.17
N ARG A 11 -8.27 -4.97 7.43
CA ARG A 11 -7.63 -6.09 8.14
C ARG A 11 -7.73 -7.43 7.38
N PRO A 12 -8.88 -7.84 6.81
CA PRO A 12 -8.97 -9.09 6.04
C PRO A 12 -8.10 -9.09 4.78
N GLU A 13 -7.91 -7.94 4.14
CA GLU A 13 -7.01 -7.82 2.98
C GLU A 13 -5.55 -8.02 3.40
N ALA A 14 -5.12 -7.40 4.51
CA ALA A 14 -3.77 -7.59 5.03
C ALA A 14 -3.48 -9.05 5.40
N ILE A 15 -4.44 -9.76 6.00
CA ILE A 15 -4.31 -11.19 6.31
C ILE A 15 -4.14 -12.04 5.04
N LYS A 16 -4.90 -11.73 3.98
CA LYS A 16 -4.83 -12.47 2.70
C LYS A 16 -3.54 -12.19 1.93
N TYR A 17 -3.12 -10.92 1.87
CA TYR A 17 -2.02 -10.49 1.01
C TYR A 17 -0.67 -10.39 1.72
N GLY A 18 -0.61 -10.42 3.05
CA GLY A 18 0.64 -10.41 3.82
C GLY A 18 1.68 -11.44 3.33
N PRO A 19 1.32 -12.73 3.16
CA PRO A 19 2.24 -13.73 2.63
C PRO A 19 2.74 -13.42 1.21
N VAL A 20 1.86 -12.88 0.36
CA VAL A 20 2.19 -12.53 -1.04
C VAL A 20 3.14 -11.34 -1.09
N ILE A 21 2.91 -10.32 -0.28
CA ILE A 21 3.80 -9.15 -0.18
C ILE A 21 5.19 -9.59 0.25
N ASN A 22 5.29 -10.49 1.24
CA ASN A 22 6.58 -11.01 1.69
C ASN A 22 7.28 -11.86 0.62
N ALA A 23 6.54 -12.67 -0.15
CA ALA A 23 7.09 -13.41 -1.27
C ALA A 23 7.64 -12.47 -2.36
N LEU A 24 6.88 -11.41 -2.69
CA LEU A 24 7.31 -10.41 -3.68
C LEU A 24 8.51 -9.60 -3.19
N LYS A 25 8.59 -9.24 -1.91
CA LYS A 25 9.73 -8.50 -1.31
C LYS A 25 11.03 -9.31 -1.32
N LYS A 26 10.96 -10.64 -1.29
CA LYS A 26 12.14 -11.53 -1.36
C LYS A 26 12.70 -11.70 -2.77
N ASP A 27 11.95 -11.32 -3.79
CA ASP A 27 12.35 -11.46 -5.18
C ASP A 27 12.96 -10.14 -5.71
N PHE A 28 14.27 -10.18 -6.00
CA PHE A 28 15.05 -9.02 -6.46
C PHE A 28 14.56 -8.42 -7.80
N ARG A 29 13.71 -9.14 -8.54
CA ARG A 29 13.13 -8.63 -9.80
C ARG A 29 12.10 -7.54 -9.55
N PHE A 30 11.53 -7.48 -8.35
CA PHE A 30 10.45 -6.58 -7.98
C PHE A 30 10.86 -5.54 -6.95
N LYS A 31 10.37 -4.31 -7.15
CA LYS A 31 10.31 -3.28 -6.12
C LYS A 31 8.87 -3.19 -5.64
N VAL A 32 8.61 -3.73 -4.46
CA VAL A 32 7.26 -3.74 -3.87
C VAL A 32 7.04 -2.46 -3.08
N ILE A 33 5.89 -1.82 -3.31
CA ILE A 33 5.43 -0.64 -2.59
C ILE A 33 4.08 -0.99 -1.98
N VAL A 34 3.97 -0.91 -0.66
CA VAL A 34 2.73 -1.16 0.09
C VAL A 34 2.05 0.16 0.40
N ILE A 35 0.80 0.30 0.00
CA ILE A 35 0.00 1.51 0.18
C ILE A 35 -1.21 1.17 1.03
N SER A 36 -1.39 1.86 2.13
CA SER A 36 -2.58 1.77 2.97
C SER A 36 -3.59 2.85 2.59
N THR A 37 -4.88 2.53 2.46
CA THR A 37 -5.93 3.53 2.14
C THR A 37 -6.38 4.36 3.34
N GLY A 38 -6.10 3.89 4.57
CA GLY A 38 -6.31 4.64 5.81
C GLY A 38 -7.71 4.52 6.43
N GLN A 39 -8.63 3.71 5.88
CA GLN A 39 -10.01 3.58 6.39
C GLN A 39 -10.11 2.97 7.81
N HIS A 40 -9.19 2.06 8.16
CA HIS A 40 -9.11 1.42 9.48
C HIS A 40 -7.64 1.31 9.92
N LYS A 41 -6.98 2.46 10.10
CA LYS A 41 -5.51 2.54 10.28
C LYS A 41 -4.97 1.60 11.36
N GLU A 42 -5.47 1.67 12.60
CA GLU A 42 -4.95 0.84 13.71
C GLU A 42 -5.11 -0.66 13.43
N MET A 43 -6.31 -1.10 13.06
CA MET A 43 -6.58 -2.52 12.79
C MET A 43 -5.81 -3.07 11.59
N LEU A 44 -5.56 -2.23 10.58
CA LEU A 44 -4.77 -2.59 9.41
C LEU A 44 -3.29 -2.68 9.77
N ASP A 45 -2.76 -1.70 10.50
CA ASP A 45 -1.37 -1.66 10.95
C ASP A 45 -1.06 -2.89 11.82
N ASP A 46 -1.96 -3.27 12.74
CA ASP A 46 -1.81 -4.47 13.57
C ASP A 46 -1.72 -5.75 12.73
N ALA A 47 -2.57 -5.90 11.71
CA ALA A 47 -2.52 -7.08 10.84
C ALA A 47 -1.27 -7.11 9.97
N LEU A 48 -0.80 -5.96 9.47
CA LEU A 48 0.43 -5.88 8.70
C LEU A 48 1.68 -6.14 9.55
N ALA A 49 1.66 -5.72 10.82
CA ALA A 49 2.74 -5.96 11.78
C ALA A 49 2.97 -7.46 12.03
N VAL A 50 1.93 -8.29 12.01
CA VAL A 50 2.06 -9.76 12.10
C VAL A 50 2.93 -10.34 10.99
N PHE A 51 2.97 -9.68 9.82
CA PHE A 51 3.78 -10.09 8.68
C PHE A 51 5.10 -9.31 8.56
N ASP A 52 5.44 -8.48 9.55
CA ASP A 52 6.58 -7.54 9.51
C ASP A 52 6.53 -6.60 8.29
N ILE A 53 5.31 -6.19 7.91
CA ILE A 53 5.07 -5.26 6.81
C ILE A 53 4.73 -3.90 7.37
N ARG A 54 5.48 -2.88 6.94
CA ARG A 54 5.11 -1.47 7.13
C ARG A 54 4.64 -0.90 5.79
N PRO A 55 3.50 -0.18 5.75
CA PRO A 55 3.10 0.58 4.57
C PRO A 55 4.16 1.62 4.21
N ASP A 56 4.56 1.67 2.94
CA ASP A 56 5.43 2.72 2.40
C ASP A 56 4.70 4.05 2.28
N TYR A 57 3.39 4.00 1.99
CA TYR A 57 2.53 5.17 1.91
C TYR A 57 1.19 4.94 2.61
N ASN A 58 0.67 6.02 3.19
CA ASN A 58 -0.71 6.09 3.67
C ASN A 58 -1.42 7.17 2.88
N LEU A 59 -2.45 6.76 2.17
CA LEU A 59 -3.26 7.58 1.31
C LEU A 59 -4.17 8.55 2.07
N GLN A 60 -4.50 8.24 3.33
CA GLN A 60 -5.42 9.04 4.15
C GLN A 60 -6.74 9.38 3.41
N VAL A 61 -7.22 8.50 2.52
CA VAL A 61 -8.35 8.74 1.58
C VAL A 61 -9.71 8.75 2.29
N MET A 62 -9.79 9.08 3.58
CA MET A 62 -11.07 9.29 4.24
C MET A 62 -11.68 10.64 3.84
N GLN A 63 -12.10 10.75 2.57
CA GLN A 63 -13.34 11.43 2.21
C GLN A 63 -14.35 10.37 1.76
N LEU A 64 -15.48 10.31 2.46
CA LEU A 64 -16.56 9.35 2.23
C LEU A 64 -17.00 9.42 0.75
N GLY A 65 -16.80 8.34 -0.03
CA GLY A 65 -17.24 8.25 -1.42
C GLY A 65 -16.18 8.44 -2.51
N GLN A 66 -14.89 8.61 -2.19
CA GLN A 66 -13.83 8.64 -3.21
C GLN A 66 -13.54 7.25 -3.79
N THR A 67 -13.51 7.14 -5.12
CA THR A 67 -13.12 5.91 -5.84
C THR A 67 -11.60 5.72 -5.79
N LEU A 68 -11.15 4.47 -5.95
CA LEU A 68 -9.72 4.14 -6.04
C LEU A 68 -8.98 4.99 -7.10
N ALA A 69 -9.65 5.30 -8.21
CA ALA A 69 -9.13 6.19 -9.25
C ALA A 69 -8.91 7.62 -8.76
N ALA A 70 -9.81 8.15 -7.92
CA ALA A 70 -9.68 9.49 -7.34
C ALA A 70 -8.51 9.56 -6.34
N ALA A 71 -8.31 8.50 -5.55
CA ALA A 71 -7.16 8.37 -4.66
C ALA A 71 -5.82 8.34 -5.42
N LEU A 72 -5.78 7.56 -6.51
CA LEU A 72 -4.60 7.46 -7.40
C LEU A 72 -4.30 8.77 -8.14
N SER A 73 -5.33 9.54 -8.51
CA SER A 73 -5.17 10.85 -9.16
C SER A 73 -4.46 11.86 -8.25
N GLY A 74 -4.79 11.87 -6.96
CA GLY A 74 -4.11 12.73 -5.96
C GLY A 74 -2.62 12.39 -5.75
N PHE A 75 -2.24 11.14 -6.02
CA PHE A 75 -0.85 10.68 -5.89
C PHE A 75 0.10 11.25 -6.95
N HIS A 76 -0.40 11.60 -8.14
CA HIS A 76 0.46 12.14 -9.21
C HIS A 76 1.15 13.46 -8.81
N HIS A 77 0.54 14.23 -7.91
CA HIS A 77 1.13 15.48 -7.41
C HIS A 77 2.22 15.29 -6.34
N HIS A 78 2.36 14.10 -5.75
CA HIS A 78 3.26 13.83 -4.61
C HIS A 78 4.40 12.85 -4.92
N ILE A 79 4.52 12.36 -6.16
CA ILE A 79 5.71 11.64 -6.59
C ILE A 79 6.70 12.71 -7.08
N PRO A 80 7.82 12.99 -6.39
CA PRO A 80 8.87 13.78 -6.98
C PRO A 80 9.29 13.07 -8.27
N SER A 81 9.14 13.77 -9.39
CA SER A 81 9.74 13.42 -10.65
C SER A 81 11.21 13.14 -10.38
N ASP A 82 11.62 11.89 -10.52
CA ASP A 82 13.03 11.49 -10.42
C ASP A 82 13.80 12.37 -11.41
N PRO A 83 14.73 13.24 -10.97
CA PRO A 83 15.54 14.01 -11.89
C PRO A 83 16.75 13.14 -12.25
N HIS A 84 16.59 12.13 -13.11
CA HIS A 84 17.65 11.51 -13.92
C HIS A 84 17.08 10.45 -14.87
#